data_AF-A0A2H9L1U2-F1
#
_entry.id   AF-A0A2H9L1U2-F1
#
_cell.length_a   1.000
_cell.length_b   1.000
_cell.length_c   1.000
_cell.angle_alpha   90.00
_cell.angle_beta   90.00
_cell.angle_gamma   90.00
#
_symmetry.space_group_name_H-M   'P 1'
#
loop_
_entity.id
_entity.type
_entity.pdbx_description
1 polymer ?
#
loop_
_entity_poly.entity_id
_entity_poly.type
_entity_poly.pdbx_seq_one_letter_code
_entity_poly.pdbx_strand_id
1 'polypeptide(L)'
;MRCPYCNHEETKVLDSREAEDKTRRRRECEKCEKRFTTYERVEIVELIVVKKDGGREQFDRNKLRRGVLQACWKRPVTAEQIDNLV
;
A
#
# COMPACT_ATOMS: atom_id res chain seq x y z
N MET A 1 -12.60 12.26 3.73
CA MET A 1 -11.55 12.86 4.59
C MET A 1 -12.26 13.74 5.58
N ARG A 2 -11.89 13.70 6.86
CA ARG A 2 -12.61 14.47 7.88
C ARG A 2 -12.20 15.94 7.86
N CYS A 3 -13.16 16.86 7.90
CA CYS A 3 -12.91 18.30 7.95
C CYS A 3 -12.20 18.67 9.28
N PRO A 4 -11.03 19.34 9.24
CA PRO A 4 -10.29 19.68 10.46
C PRO A 4 -10.96 20.75 11.33
N TYR A 5 -11.99 21.44 10.82
CA TYR A 5 -12.66 22.53 11.54
C TYR A 5 -13.95 22.11 12.23
N CYS A 6 -14.75 21.24 11.59
CA CYS A 6 -16.08 20.86 12.07
C CYS A 6 -16.28 19.34 12.15
N ASN A 7 -15.24 18.56 11.85
CA ASN A 7 -15.21 17.10 11.95
C ASN A 7 -16.22 16.35 11.05
N HIS A 8 -16.80 17.02 10.06
CA HIS A 8 -17.69 16.42 9.07
C HIS A 8 -16.92 15.52 8.09
N GLU A 9 -17.54 14.44 7.60
CA GLU A 9 -16.88 13.40 6.80
C GLU A 9 -16.85 13.69 5.30
N GLU A 10 -17.85 14.44 4.82
CA GLU A 10 -17.99 14.80 3.41
C GLU A 10 -17.22 16.08 3.10
N THR A 11 -16.31 15.95 2.13
CA THR A 11 -15.41 17.02 1.69
C THR A 11 -15.20 16.88 0.19
N LYS A 12 -15.35 17.99 -0.53
CA LYS A 12 -15.19 18.04 -1.99
C LYS A 12 -13.74 18.36 -2.34
N VAL A 13 -13.17 17.67 -3.34
CA VAL A 13 -11.85 18.00 -3.90
C VAL A 13 -12.02 19.09 -4.95
N LEU A 14 -11.30 20.20 -4.80
CA LEU A 14 -11.35 21.35 -5.70
C LEU A 14 -10.18 21.38 -6.69
N ASP A 15 -8.96 21.10 -6.22
CA ASP A 15 -7.73 21.20 -7.00
C ASP A 15 -6.77 20.10 -6.56
N SER A 16 -6.05 19.52 -7.52
CA SER A 16 -5.13 18.41 -7.30
C SER A 16 -3.82 18.68 -8.02
N ARG A 17 -2.71 18.61 -7.28
CA ARG A 17 -1.37 18.80 -7.84
C ARG A 17 -0.48 17.65 -7.43
N GLU A 18 0.24 17.09 -8.39
CA GLU A 18 1.29 16.12 -8.14
C GLU A 18 2.56 16.83 -7.67
N ALA A 19 3.22 16.27 -6.67
CA ALA A 19 4.55 16.66 -6.22
C ALA A 19 5.30 15.37 -5.93
N GLU A 20 6.53 15.20 -6.43
CA GLU A 20 7.38 13.99 -6.32
C GLU A 20 6.71 12.74 -5.70
N ASP A 21 6.67 12.63 -4.35
CA ASP A 21 6.14 11.45 -3.64
C ASP A 21 4.76 11.65 -2.97
N LYS A 22 4.04 12.73 -3.29
CA LYS A 22 2.76 13.10 -2.65
C LYS A 22 1.81 13.86 -3.57
N THR A 23 0.54 13.51 -3.54
CA THR A 23 -0.51 14.31 -4.17
C THR A 23 -1.05 15.32 -3.18
N ARG A 24 -0.94 16.62 -3.51
CA ARG A 24 -1.55 17.70 -2.76
C ARG A 24 -2.98 17.91 -3.27
N ARG A 25 -3.98 17.76 -2.40
CA ARG A 25 -5.40 18.03 -2.70
C ARG A 25 -5.89 19.25 -1.93
N ARG A 26 -6.48 20.23 -2.61
CA ARG A 26 -7.26 21.30 -1.97
C ARG A 26 -8.70 20.83 -1.82
N ARG A 27 -9.22 20.82 -0.60
CA ARG A 27 -10.56 20.35 -0.25
C ARG A 27 -11.40 21.49 0.32
N GLU A 28 -12.71 21.37 0.19
CA GLU A 28 -13.73 22.22 0.79
C GLU A 28 -14.71 21.36 1.57
N CYS A 29 -15.09 21.80 2.77
CA CYS A 29 -16.08 21.11 3.57
C CYS A 29 -17.50 21.53 3.15
N GLU A 30 -18.39 20.58 2.93
CA GLU A 30 -19.76 20.86 2.50
C GLU A 30 -20.65 21.40 3.64
N LYS A 31 -20.24 21.24 4.90
CA LYS A 31 -20.97 21.74 6.08
C LYS A 31 -20.57 23.14 6.52
N CYS A 32 -19.27 23.44 6.54
CA CYS A 32 -18.77 24.73 7.07
C CYS A 32 -18.08 25.58 6.01
N GLU A 33 -18.07 25.15 4.74
CA GLU A 33 -17.53 25.85 3.56
C GLU A 33 -16.04 26.24 3.64
N LYS A 34 -15.35 25.82 4.70
CA LYS A 34 -13.93 26.11 4.90
C LYS A 34 -13.09 25.24 3.98
N ARG A 35 -12.04 25.86 3.44
CA ARG A 35 -11.04 25.21 2.58
C ARG A 35 -9.82 24.78 3.38
N PHE A 36 -9.26 23.64 3.01
CA PHE A 36 -8.03 23.11 3.60
C PHE A 36 -7.25 22.27 2.58
N THR A 37 -5.99 21.94 2.89
CA THR A 37 -5.12 21.15 2.02
C THR A 37 -4.81 19.82 2.69
N THR A 38 -4.92 18.72 1.95
CA THR A 38 -4.45 17.40 2.37
C THR A 38 -3.29 16.94 1.49
N TYR A 39 -2.40 16.15 2.05
CA TYR A 39 -1.33 15.47 1.32
C TYR A 39 -1.59 13.97 1.37
N GLU A 40 -1.79 13.36 0.21
CA GLU A 40 -1.90 11.92 0.04
C GLU A 40 -0.51 11.40 -0.33
N ARG A 41 -0.04 10.34 0.34
CA ARG A 41 1.24 9.69 0.08
C ARG A 41 0.99 8.21 -0.14
N VAL A 42 1.78 7.58 -1.01
CA VAL A 42 1.78 6.13 -1.12
C VAL A 42 2.44 5.57 0.14
N GLU A 43 1.67 4.87 0.96
CA GLU A 43 2.21 4.15 2.11
C GLU A 43 2.75 2.81 1.63
N ILE A 44 4.07 2.65 1.68
CA ILE A 44 4.70 1.35 1.44
C ILE A 44 4.57 0.58 2.74
N VAL A 45 3.49 -0.20 2.87
CA VAL A 45 3.31 -1.07 4.03
C VAL A 45 4.28 -2.23 3.91
N GLU A 46 5.26 -2.28 4.80
CA GLU A 46 6.16 -3.43 4.92
C GLU A 46 5.39 -4.61 5.52
N LEU A 47 5.14 -5.64 4.72
CA LEU A 47 4.50 -6.86 5.19
C LEU A 47 5.47 -7.63 6.10
N ILE A 48 5.02 -8.00 7.30
CA ILE A 48 5.79 -8.83 8.24
C ILE A 48 5.17 -10.22 8.32
N VAL A 49 5.98 -11.26 8.12
CA VAL A 49 5.58 -12.66 8.24
C VAL A 49 5.99 -13.18 9.62
N VAL A 50 5.07 -13.86 10.30
CA VAL A 50 5.36 -14.63 11.50
C VAL A 50 5.61 -16.08 11.08
N LYS A 51 6.84 -16.55 11.27
CA LYS A 51 7.22 -17.93 10.99
C LYS A 51 6.70 -18.90 12.04
N LYS A 52 6.76 -20.19 11.71
CA LYS A 52 6.35 -21.29 12.61
C LYS A 52 7.14 -21.35 13.92
N ASP A 53 8.39 -20.90 13.91
CA ASP A 53 9.25 -20.77 15.10
C ASP A 53 8.95 -19.51 15.94
N GLY A 54 7.96 -18.70 15.52
CA GLY A 54 7.62 -17.44 16.16
C GLY A 54 8.49 -16.25 15.73
N GLY A 55 9.52 -16.49 14.90
CA GLY A 55 10.36 -15.45 14.36
C GLY A 55 9.58 -14.52 13.43
N ARG A 56 9.85 -13.22 13.51
CA ARG A 56 9.27 -12.21 12.61
C ARG A 56 10.30 -11.79 11.59
N GLU A 57 9.88 -11.71 10.34
CA GLU A 57 10.72 -11.17 9.28
C GLU A 57 9.90 -10.38 8.27
N GLN A 58 10.54 -9.45 7.59
CA GLN A 58 9.94 -8.76 6.46
C GLN A 58 9.69 -9.76 5.33
N PHE A 59 8.51 -9.67 4.73
CA PHE A 59 8.14 -10.43 3.56
C PHE A 59 9.08 -10.09 2.41
N ASP A 60 9.78 -11.10 1.90
CA ASP A 60 10.59 -10.99 0.69
C ASP A 60 10.06 -12.00 -0.33
N ARG A 61 9.40 -11.48 -1.37
CA ARG A 61 8.88 -12.28 -2.49
C ARG A 61 9.97 -13.11 -3.16
N ASN A 62 11.19 -12.57 -3.29
CA ASN A 62 12.30 -13.28 -3.91
C ASN A 62 12.79 -14.43 -3.04
N LYS A 63 12.77 -14.26 -1.72
CA LYS A 63 13.08 -15.35 -0.78
C LYS A 63 12.09 -16.50 -0.91
N LEU A 64 10.79 -16.21 -0.96
CA LEU A 64 9.76 -17.23 -1.14
C LEU A 64 9.94 -17.97 -2.47
N ARG A 65 10.12 -17.21 -3.56
CA ARG A 65 10.37 -17.75 -4.90
C ARG A 65 11.57 -18.69 -4.95
N ARG A 66 12.70 -18.31 -4.34
CA ARG A 66 13.91 -19.16 -4.25
C ARG A 66 13.61 -20.47 -3.52
N GLY A 67 12.86 -20.42 -2.42
CA GLY A 67 12.46 -21.60 -1.67
C GLY A 67 11.59 -22.56 -2.49
N VAL A 68 10.60 -22.04 -3.22
CA VAL A 68 9.75 -22.84 -4.10
C VAL A 68 10.55 -23.44 -5.26
N LEU A 69 11.41 -22.65 -5.92
CA LEU A 69 12.30 -23.12 -6.99
C LEU A 69 13.16 -24.30 -6.54
N GLN A 70 13.75 -24.20 -5.35
CA GLN A 70 14.57 -25.27 -4.78
C GLN A 70 13.74 -26.52 -4.46
N ALA A 71 12.52 -26.35 -3.94
CA ALA A 71 11.59 -27.46 -3.70
C ALA A 71 11.13 -28.12 -5.01
N CYS A 72 11.01 -27.38 -6.11
CA CYS A 72 10.60 -27.88 -7.42
C CYS A 72 11.76 -28.39 -8.29
N TRP A 73 12.96 -28.51 -7.74
CA TRP A 73 14.13 -28.97 -8.50
C TRP A 73 13.89 -30.32 -9.17
N LYS A 74 14.17 -30.39 -10.49
CA LYS A 74 13.95 -31.56 -11.36
C LYS A 74 12.49 -32.06 -11.43
N ARG A 75 11.52 -31.26 -11.01
CA ARG A 75 10.08 -31.55 -11.19
C ARG A 75 9.57 -30.87 -12.47
N PRO A 76 8.53 -31.40 -13.11
CA PRO A 76 7.91 -30.79 -14.29
C PRO A 76 7.03 -29.60 -13.88
N VAL A 77 7.65 -28.56 -13.31
CA VAL A 77 6.99 -27.31 -12.88
C VAL A 77 7.67 -26.16 -13.60
N THR A 78 6.90 -25.33 -14.31
CA THR A 78 7.44 -24.19 -15.06
C THR A 78 7.72 -23.00 -14.12
N ALA A 79 8.58 -22.08 -14.56
CA ALA A 79 8.84 -20.85 -13.82
C ALA A 79 7.55 -20.02 -13.63
N GLU A 80 6.69 -19.98 -14.64
CA GLU A 80 5.41 -19.27 -14.60
C GLU A 80 4.45 -19.85 -13.55
N GLN A 81 4.39 -21.19 -13.40
CA GLN A 81 3.62 -21.82 -12.32
C GLN A 81 4.12 -21.42 -10.93
N ILE A 82 5.44 -21.27 -10.78
CA ILE A 82 6.06 -20.82 -9.53
C ILE A 82 5.76 -19.33 -9.29
N ASP A 83 5.83 -18.51 -10.33
CA ASP A 83 5.56 -17.08 -10.25
C ASP A 83 4.09 -16.77 -9.93
N ASN A 84 3.14 -17.60 -10.40
CA ASN A 84 1.72 -17.48 -10.05
C ASN A 84 1.38 -17.92 -8.62
N LEU A 85 2.23 -18.73 -7.99
CA LEU A 85 2.06 -19.16 -6.60
C LEU A 85 2.54 -18.11 -5.59
N VAL A 86 3.51 -17.28 -5.99
CA VAL A 86 4.31 -16.39 -5.13
C VAL A 86 3.88 -14.94 -5.21
#